data_AF-A0A430FEY2-F1
#
_entry.id   AF-A0A430FEY2-F1
#
_cell.length_a   1.000
_cell.length_b   1.000
_cell.length_c   1.000
_cell.angle_alpha   90.00
_cell.angle_beta   90.00
_cell.angle_gamma   90.00
#
_symmetry.space_group_name_H-M   'P 1'
#
loop_
_entity.id
_entity.type
_entity.pdbx_description
1 polymer ?
#
loop_
_entity_poly.entity_id
_entity_poly.type
_entity_poly.pdbx_seq_one_letter_code
_entity_poly.pdbx_strand_id
1 'polypeptide(L)'
;MTPIWVTILVAIITSTGGAIAGAGIKQLDRLSRLVTRDNLDDALDDSRLMRDVRGKLDRDWDRFDQLDRELRAARLDLLRVELFAHTNNRTQHERQLEAGKEYLDMGGNGYGHARYDALRQDYLRREADCDWLYR
;
A
#
# COMPACT_ATOMS: atom_id res chain seq x y z
N MET A 1 1.34 22.97 26.81
CA MET A 1 1.49 22.47 25.43
C MET A 1 1.99 21.05 25.51
N THR A 2 1.19 20.06 25.08
CA THR A 2 1.67 18.68 25.00
C THR A 2 2.75 18.58 23.90
N PRO A 3 3.88 17.90 24.15
CA PRO A 3 4.91 17.75 23.13
C PRO A 3 4.34 17.02 21.92
N ILE A 4 4.71 17.46 20.71
CA ILE A 4 4.19 16.91 19.44
C ILE A 4 4.43 15.39 19.34
N TRP A 5 5.52 14.88 19.92
CA TRP A 5 5.80 13.44 19.97
C TRP A 5 4.73 12.66 20.73
N VAL A 6 4.09 13.25 21.74
CA VAL A 6 3.09 12.58 22.60
C VAL A 6 1.81 12.41 21.80
N THR A 7 1.46 13.42 21.01
CA THR A 7 0.30 13.40 20.13
C THR A 7 0.45 12.35 19.04
N ILE A 8 1.67 12.19 18.48
CA ILE A 8 1.97 11.16 17.47
C ILE A 8 1.89 9.76 18.08
N LEU A 9 2.47 9.54 19.26
CA LEU A 9 2.40 8.25 19.96
C LEU A 9 0.98 7.86 20.33
N VAL A 10 0.19 8.81 20.86
CA VAL A 10 -1.23 8.58 21.18
C VAL A 10 -2.02 8.30 19.92
N ALA A 11 -1.78 9.01 18.81
CA ALA A 11 -2.47 8.76 17.55
C ALA A 11 -2.20 7.35 16.99
N ILE A 12 -0.96 6.85 17.08
CA ILE A 12 -0.59 5.49 16.65
C ILE A 12 -1.25 4.42 17.53
N ILE A 13 -1.28 4.63 18.84
CA ILE A 13 -1.93 3.73 19.80
C ILE A 13 -3.45 3.71 19.60
N THR A 14 -4.05 4.85 19.25
CA THR A 14 -5.51 5.00 19.09
C THR A 14 -5.99 4.51 17.73
N SER A 15 -5.20 4.65 16.66
CA SER A 15 -5.61 4.26 15.29
C SER A 15 -5.57 2.76 15.04
N THR A 16 -4.83 1.99 15.86
CA THR A 16 -4.62 0.53 15.61
C THR A 16 -5.09 -0.36 16.77
N GLY A 17 -5.69 0.20 17.82
CA GLY A 17 -5.69 -0.46 19.15
C GLY A 17 -7.01 -0.47 19.92
N GLY A 18 -8.16 -0.60 19.26
CA GLY A 18 -9.47 -0.68 19.95
C GLY A 18 -9.57 -1.78 21.02
N ALA A 19 -8.73 -2.82 20.96
CA ALA A 19 -8.71 -3.92 21.94
C ALA A 19 -7.59 -3.82 23.00
N ILE A 20 -6.52 -3.05 22.77
CA ILE A 20 -5.35 -2.99 23.67
C ILE A 20 -5.49 -1.84 24.70
N ALA A 21 -6.26 -0.81 24.37
CA ALA A 21 -6.47 0.35 25.24
C ALA A 21 -7.12 0.00 26.60
N GLY A 22 -8.02 -0.99 26.65
CA GLY A 22 -8.73 -1.35 27.89
C GLY A 22 -7.84 -1.95 28.98
N ALA A 23 -6.80 -2.70 28.61
CA ALA A 23 -5.90 -3.36 29.56
C ALA A 23 -4.70 -2.47 29.93
N GLY A 24 -4.14 -1.72 28.96
CA GLY A 24 -2.98 -0.86 29.18
C GLY A 24 -3.27 0.40 30.01
N ILE A 25 -4.46 1.00 29.84
CA ILE A 25 -4.80 2.27 30.52
C ILE A 25 -4.98 2.08 32.03
N LYS A 26 -5.57 0.96 32.49
CA LYS A 26 -5.73 0.68 33.93
C LYS A 26 -4.40 0.51 34.67
N GLN A 27 -3.36 0.06 33.97
CA GLN A 27 -2.04 -0.15 34.56
C GLN A 27 -1.21 1.14 34.55
N LEU A 28 -1.37 1.98 33.52
CA LEU A 28 -0.77 3.32 33.45
C LEU A 28 -1.35 4.29 34.48
N ASP A 29 -2.64 4.21 34.79
CA ASP A 29 -3.27 5.09 35.79
C ASP A 29 -2.75 4.81 37.22
N ARG A 30 -2.36 3.56 37.51
CA ARG A 30 -1.66 3.21 38.76
C ARG A 30 -0.22 3.70 38.80
N LEU A 31 0.45 3.76 37.66
CA LEU A 31 1.85 4.17 37.54
C LEU A 31 2.02 5.69 37.50
N SER A 32 0.99 6.44 37.08
CA SER A 32 1.04 7.91 37.01
C SER A 32 1.29 8.60 38.36
N ARG A 33 0.98 7.93 39.48
CA ARG A 33 1.14 8.49 40.84
C ARG A 33 2.54 8.36 41.45
N LEU A 34 3.46 7.62 40.84
CA LEU A 34 4.76 7.31 41.46
C LEU A 34 5.98 7.43 40.53
N VAL A 35 5.83 7.85 39.27
CA VAL A 35 6.94 7.78 38.30
C VAL A 35 7.68 9.11 38.20
N THR A 36 8.81 9.19 38.90
CA THR A 36 9.88 10.17 38.70
C THR A 36 10.60 9.92 37.37
N ARG A 37 11.07 10.99 36.72
CA ARG A 37 11.70 11.04 35.39
C ARG A 37 12.84 10.00 35.20
N ASP A 38 13.62 9.75 36.26
CA ASP A 38 14.76 8.80 36.22
C ASP A 38 14.31 7.34 36.05
N ASN A 39 13.15 6.95 36.61
CA ASN A 39 12.60 5.60 36.41
C ASN A 39 12.02 5.42 35.00
N LEU A 40 11.68 6.51 34.31
CA LEU A 40 11.21 6.47 32.93
C LEU A 40 12.38 6.23 31.98
N ASP A 41 13.54 6.84 32.23
CA ASP A 41 14.75 6.64 31.43
C ASP A 41 15.35 5.24 31.65
N ASP A 42 15.39 4.72 32.89
CA ASP A 42 15.82 3.33 33.17
C ASP A 42 14.83 2.29 32.61
N ALA A 43 13.53 2.58 32.67
CA ALA A 43 12.53 1.76 31.99
C ALA A 43 12.67 1.90 30.47
N LEU A 44 13.12 3.01 29.89
CA LEU A 44 13.31 3.11 28.45
C LEU A 44 14.58 2.38 27.99
N ASP A 45 15.63 2.33 28.81
CA ASP A 45 16.93 1.72 28.48
C ASP A 45 16.95 0.18 28.60
N ASP A 46 16.20 -0.45 29.52
CA ASP A 46 16.18 -1.93 29.67
C ASP A 46 14.77 -2.58 29.53
N SER A 47 13.75 -1.85 29.13
CA SER A 47 12.40 -2.42 29.10
C SER A 47 12.23 -3.49 28.03
N ARG A 48 11.84 -4.67 28.51
CA ARG A 48 11.24 -5.75 27.72
C ARG A 48 10.14 -5.24 26.78
N LEU A 49 9.45 -4.15 27.12
CA LEU A 49 8.42 -3.53 26.32
C LEU A 49 9.01 -2.84 25.08
N MET A 50 10.17 -2.17 25.16
CA MET A 50 10.85 -1.63 23.97
C MET A 50 11.42 -2.73 23.07
N ARG A 51 11.94 -3.82 23.65
CA ARG A 51 12.33 -5.00 22.88
C ARG A 51 11.14 -5.69 22.20
N ASP A 52 9.99 -5.78 22.88
CA ASP A 52 8.77 -6.34 22.32
C ASP A 52 8.14 -5.43 21.25
N VAL A 53 8.17 -4.11 21.45
CA VAL A 53 7.74 -3.13 20.44
C VAL A 53 8.64 -3.18 19.21
N ARG A 54 9.97 -3.22 19.36
CA ARG A 54 10.90 -3.39 18.24
C ARG A 54 10.63 -4.71 17.50
N GLY A 55 10.50 -5.82 18.23
CA GLY A 55 10.20 -7.12 17.63
C GLY A 55 8.84 -7.19 16.94
N LYS A 56 7.84 -6.42 17.40
CA LYS A 56 6.56 -6.25 16.69
C LYS A 56 6.72 -5.40 15.43
N LEU A 57 7.44 -4.28 15.53
CA LEU A 57 7.69 -3.38 14.41
C LEU A 57 8.41 -4.13 13.28
N ASP A 58 9.46 -4.90 13.61
CA ASP A 58 10.22 -5.68 12.63
C ASP A 58 9.32 -6.72 11.93
N ARG A 59 8.47 -7.44 12.68
CA ARG A 59 7.50 -8.38 12.11
C ARG A 59 6.44 -7.70 11.25
N ASP A 60 5.97 -6.53 11.66
CA ASP A 60 4.97 -5.77 10.90
C ASP A 60 5.59 -5.23 9.61
N TRP A 61 6.86 -4.81 9.61
CA TRP A 61 7.59 -4.43 8.39
C TRP A 61 7.70 -5.58 7.39
N ASP A 62 8.12 -6.76 7.84
CA ASP A 62 8.18 -7.96 6.99
C ASP A 62 6.81 -8.29 6.38
N ARG A 63 5.74 -8.11 7.18
CA ARG A 63 4.36 -8.30 6.73
C ARG A 63 3.93 -7.24 5.71
N PHE A 64 4.27 -5.97 5.92
CA PHE A 64 3.98 -4.91 4.96
C PHE A 64 4.70 -5.12 3.64
N ASP A 65 5.96 -5.56 3.67
CA ASP A 65 6.73 -5.88 2.48
C ASP A 65 6.13 -7.05 1.70
N GLN A 66 5.63 -8.07 2.40
CA GLN A 66 4.90 -9.18 1.76
C GLN A 66 3.61 -8.69 1.11
N LEU A 67 2.83 -7.87 1.80
CA LEU A 67 1.59 -7.30 1.28
C LEU A 67 1.84 -6.38 0.08
N ASP A 68 2.89 -5.57 0.08
CA ASP A 68 3.23 -4.71 -1.07
C ASP A 68 3.57 -5.55 -2.30
N ARG A 69 4.30 -6.66 -2.13
CA ARG A 69 4.59 -7.60 -3.22
C ARG A 69 3.33 -8.27 -3.76
N GLU A 70 2.44 -8.71 -2.88
CA GLU A 70 1.15 -9.30 -3.27
C GLU A 70 0.26 -8.30 -4.02
N LEU A 71 0.16 -7.06 -3.52
CA LEU A 71 -0.60 -6.00 -4.18
C LEU A 71 -0.02 -5.65 -5.55
N ARG A 72 1.31 -5.57 -5.68
CA ARG A 72 1.95 -5.36 -6.99
C ARG A 72 1.65 -6.50 -7.95
N ALA A 73 1.72 -7.75 -7.49
CA ALA A 73 1.38 -8.91 -8.32
C ALA A 73 -0.08 -8.88 -8.77
N ALA A 74 -1.01 -8.64 -7.84
CA ALA A 74 -2.44 -8.55 -8.14
C ALA A 74 -2.77 -7.40 -9.10
N ARG A 75 -2.10 -6.25 -8.95
CA ARG A 75 -2.23 -5.10 -9.86
C ARG A 75 -1.74 -5.44 -11.27
N LEU A 76 -0.60 -6.14 -11.37
CA LEU A 76 -0.08 -6.60 -12.65
C LEU A 76 -1.04 -7.57 -13.35
N ASP A 77 -1.68 -8.47 -12.61
CA ASP A 77 -2.70 -9.37 -13.14
C ASP A 77 -3.96 -8.63 -13.61
N LEU A 78 -4.42 -7.63 -12.86
CA LEU A 78 -5.57 -6.81 -13.25
C LEU A 78 -5.30 -6.01 -14.53
N LEU A 79 -4.15 -5.35 -14.61
CA LEU A 79 -3.73 -4.61 -15.80
C LEU A 79 -3.61 -5.54 -17.01
N ARG A 80 -3.13 -6.78 -16.81
CA ARG A 80 -3.09 -7.79 -17.86
C ARG A 80 -4.50 -8.16 -18.34
N VAL A 81 -5.44 -8.42 -17.44
CA VAL A 81 -6.82 -8.74 -17.82
C VAL A 81 -7.42 -7.60 -18.64
N GLU A 82 -7.19 -6.35 -18.25
CA GLU A 82 -7.67 -5.17 -18.95
C GLU A 82 -7.05 -5.02 -20.35
N LEU A 83 -5.73 -5.12 -20.46
CA LEU A 83 -4.98 -5.06 -21.71
C LEU A 83 -5.43 -6.11 -22.75
N PHE A 84 -5.80 -7.31 -22.28
CA PHE A 84 -6.21 -8.42 -23.14
C PHE A 84 -7.73 -8.51 -23.34
N ALA A 85 -8.54 -7.64 -22.73
CA ALA A 85 -9.97 -7.60 -22.96
C ALA A 85 -10.31 -7.26 -24.43
N HIS A 86 -11.50 -7.65 -24.85
CA HIS A 86 -11.99 -7.34 -26.20
C HIS A 86 -12.32 -5.85 -26.32
N THR A 87 -11.86 -5.19 -27.38
CA THR A 87 -12.02 -3.73 -27.57
C THR A 87 -13.32 -3.44 -28.32
N ASN A 88 -14.34 -2.94 -27.62
CA ASN A 88 -15.68 -2.74 -28.19
C ASN A 88 -16.02 -1.28 -28.48
N ASN A 89 -15.24 -0.34 -27.94
CA ASN A 89 -15.45 1.09 -28.16
C ASN A 89 -14.15 1.87 -27.96
N ARG A 90 -14.16 3.14 -28.38
CA ARG A 90 -13.00 4.02 -28.30
C ARG A 90 -12.50 4.24 -26.87
N THR A 91 -13.40 4.53 -25.93
CA THR A 91 -13.04 4.76 -24.53
C THR A 91 -12.37 3.54 -23.91
N GLN A 92 -12.85 2.34 -24.23
CA GLN A 92 -12.23 1.10 -23.81
C GLN A 92 -10.85 0.94 -24.44
N HIS A 93 -10.68 1.27 -25.72
CA HIS A 93 -9.39 1.24 -26.39
C HIS A 93 -8.36 2.15 -25.71
N GLU A 94 -8.74 3.40 -25.42
CA GLU A 94 -7.87 4.37 -24.72
C GLU A 94 -7.48 3.86 -23.33
N ARG A 95 -8.45 3.32 -22.58
CA ARG A 95 -8.23 2.72 -21.27
C ARG A 95 -7.30 1.51 -21.33
N GLN A 96 -7.40 0.69 -22.38
CA GLN A 96 -6.49 -0.44 -22.59
C GLN A 96 -5.06 0.00 -22.93
N LEU A 97 -4.89 1.14 -23.61
CA LEU A 97 -3.58 1.73 -23.84
C LEU A 97 -2.98 2.27 -22.54
N GLU A 98 -3.79 2.88 -21.67
CA GLU A 98 -3.35 3.33 -20.35
C GLU A 98 -2.95 2.14 -19.47
N ALA A 99 -3.81 1.14 -19.35
CA ALA A 99 -3.53 -0.09 -18.62
C ALA A 99 -2.31 -0.83 -19.18
N GLY A 100 -2.16 -0.85 -20.51
CA GLY A 100 -1.01 -1.43 -21.18
C GLY A 100 0.29 -0.70 -20.85
N LYS A 101 0.29 0.63 -20.88
CA LYS A 101 1.46 1.42 -20.50
C LYS A 101 1.87 1.13 -19.06
N GLU A 102 0.92 1.18 -18.12
CA GLU A 102 1.18 0.89 -16.71
C GLU A 102 1.67 -0.55 -16.50
N TYR A 103 1.09 -1.51 -17.22
CA TYR A 103 1.53 -2.91 -17.20
C TYR A 103 3.01 -3.06 -17.61
N LEU A 104 3.43 -2.34 -18.64
CA LEU A 104 4.83 -2.37 -19.10
C LEU A 104 5.77 -1.68 -18.11
N ASP A 105 5.36 -0.55 -17.54
CA ASP A 105 6.13 0.16 -16.50
C ASP A 105 6.33 -0.70 -15.24
N MET A 106 5.38 -1.59 -14.92
CA MET A 106 5.49 -2.57 -13.84
C MET A 106 6.32 -3.82 -14.16
N GLY A 107 6.92 -3.91 -15.35
CA GLY A 107 7.73 -5.07 -15.76
C GLY A 107 6.93 -6.16 -16.47
N GLY A 108 5.91 -5.77 -17.24
CA GLY A 108 5.09 -6.66 -18.04
C GLY A 108 5.88 -7.60 -18.96
N ASN A 109 5.26 -8.72 -19.35
CA ASN A 109 5.92 -9.72 -20.18
C ASN A 109 5.93 -9.37 -21.69
N GLY A 110 6.71 -10.12 -22.47
CA GLY A 110 6.83 -9.92 -23.92
C GLY A 110 5.50 -10.00 -24.71
N TYR A 111 4.54 -10.80 -24.25
CA TYR A 111 3.20 -10.85 -24.87
C TYR A 111 2.42 -9.54 -24.62
N GLY A 112 2.56 -8.95 -23.44
CA GLY A 112 1.97 -7.65 -23.13
C GLY A 112 2.56 -6.54 -23.99
N HIS A 113 3.87 -6.54 -24.24
CA HIS A 113 4.51 -5.61 -25.18
C HIS A 113 3.91 -5.72 -26.58
N ALA A 114 3.86 -6.95 -27.14
CA ALA A 114 3.31 -7.18 -28.46
C ALA A 114 1.82 -6.78 -28.56
N ARG A 115 1.03 -7.05 -27.51
CA ARG A 115 -0.38 -6.65 -27.44
C ARG A 115 -0.54 -5.14 -27.39
N TYR A 116 0.27 -4.45 -26.58
CA TYR A 116 0.25 -3.00 -26.48
C TYR A 116 0.61 -2.33 -27.81
N ASP A 117 1.65 -2.82 -28.50
CA ASP A 117 2.06 -2.30 -29.80
C ASP A 117 0.96 -2.51 -30.86
N ALA A 118 0.32 -3.68 -30.87
CA ALA A 118 -0.80 -3.96 -31.78
C ALA A 118 -2.02 -3.06 -31.50
N LEU A 119 -2.37 -2.85 -30.22
CA LEU A 119 -3.43 -1.91 -29.83
C LEU A 119 -3.09 -0.49 -30.26
N ARG A 120 -1.86 -0.03 -30.00
CA ARG A 120 -1.42 1.32 -30.37
C ARG A 120 -1.47 1.54 -31.87
N GLN A 121 -1.04 0.56 -32.67
CA GLN A 121 -1.13 0.62 -34.12
C GLN A 121 -2.59 0.66 -34.60
N ASP A 122 -3.47 -0.16 -34.04
CA ASP A 122 -4.90 -0.13 -34.38
C ASP A 122 -5.54 1.22 -34.02
N TYR A 123 -5.21 1.78 -32.86
CA TYR A 123 -5.69 3.10 -32.45
C TYR A 123 -5.26 4.19 -33.43
N LEU A 124 -3.96 4.24 -33.78
CA LEU A 124 -3.43 5.23 -34.73
C LEU A 124 -4.04 5.09 -36.13
N ARG A 125 -4.26 3.85 -36.58
CA ARG A 125 -4.94 3.58 -37.85
C ARG A 125 -6.38 4.13 -37.82
N ARG A 126 -7.15 3.82 -36.78
CA ARG A 126 -8.52 4.31 -36.60
C ARG A 126 -8.60 5.83 -36.48
N GLU A 127 -7.62 6.43 -35.83
CA GLU A 127 -7.49 7.89 -35.72
C GLU A 127 -7.24 8.53 -37.09
N ALA A 128 -6.34 7.96 -37.89
CA ALA A 128 -6.05 8.43 -39.25
C ALA A 128 -7.25 8.28 -40.20
N ASP A 129 -7.96 7.14 -40.10
CA ASP A 129 -9.12 6.82 -40.94
C ASP A 129 -10.43 7.46 -40.42
N CYS A 130 -10.39 8.10 -39.25
CA CYS A 130 -11.57 8.55 -38.49
C CYS A 130 -12.62 7.44 -38.27
N ASP A 131 -12.20 6.17 -38.20
CA ASP A 131 -13.07 5.00 -38.07
C ASP A 131 -13.10 4.46 -36.62
N TRP A 132 -14.13 4.87 -35.89
CA TRP A 132 -14.36 4.45 -34.52
C TRP A 132 -15.39 3.31 -34.39
N LEU A 133 -15.72 2.63 -35.49
CA LEU A 133 -16.61 1.48 -35.46
C LEU A 133 -15.81 0.22 -35.08
N TYR A 134 -16.06 -0.27 -33.88
CA TYR A 134 -15.59 -1.56 -33.41
C TYR A 134 -16.65 -2.61 -33.78
N ARG A 135 -16.23 -3.79 -34.24
CA ARG A 135 -17.09 -4.90 -34.67
C ARG A 135 -16.73 -6.15 -33.91
#